data_AF-A0A2T2ZUY5-F1
#
_entry.id   AF-A0A2T2ZUY5-F1
#
_cell.length_a   1.000
_cell.length_b   1.000
_cell.length_c   1.000
_cell.angle_alpha   90.00
_cell.angle_beta   90.00
_cell.angle_gamma   90.00
#
_symmetry.space_group_name_H-M   'P 1'
#
loop_
_entity.id
_entity.type
_entity.pdbx_description
1 polymer ?
#
loop_
_entity_poly.entity_id
_entity_poly.type
_entity_poly.pdbx_seq_one_letter_code
_entity_poly.pdbx_strand_id
1 'polypeptide(L)' 'HRCTLVDPNTGEPCNADFSRAGHLRRHRETFHHLSTSTFPCDVCKKERAFNRLDTLQRHYRQCHPGIE' A
#
# COMPACT_ATOMS: atom_id res chain seq x y z
N HIS A 1 13.85 8.66 8.54
CA HIS A 1 12.45 9.06 8.29
C HIS A 1 11.56 8.42 9.35
N ARG A 2 11.01 9.20 10.28
CA ARG A 2 10.26 8.66 11.43
C ARG A 2 8.76 8.89 11.27
N CYS A 3 7.96 7.92 11.67
CA CYS A 3 6.51 8.03 11.78
C CYS A 3 6.14 8.81 13.04
N THR A 4 5.33 9.86 12.86
CA THR A 4 4.85 10.74 13.93
C THR A 4 3.37 10.54 14.22
N LEU A 5 2.76 9.50 13.64
CA LEU A 5 1.35 9.20 13.80
C LEU A 5 1.10 8.35 15.05
N VAL A 6 -0.17 8.28 15.44
CA VAL A 6 -0.65 7.39 16.50
C VAL A 6 -0.85 6.00 15.94
N ASP A 7 -0.26 5.01 16.60
CA ASP A 7 -0.46 3.60 16.34
C ASP A 7 -1.94 3.23 16.57
N PRO A 8 -2.64 2.69 15.56
CA PRO A 8 -4.06 2.42 15.67
C PRO A 8 -4.39 1.22 16.56
N ASN A 9 -3.41 0.36 16.90
CA ASN A 9 -3.64 -0.81 17.75
C ASN A 9 -3.50 -0.46 19.24
N THR A 10 -2.60 0.46 19.58
CA THR A 10 -2.22 0.79 20.96
C THR A 10 -2.66 2.19 21.38
N GLY A 11 -2.95 3.08 20.43
CA GLY A 11 -3.30 4.48 20.72
C GLY A 11 -2.10 5.35 21.13
N GLU A 12 -0.88 4.82 21.06
CA GLU A 12 0.37 5.49 21.42
C GLU A 12 1.12 6.02 20.18
N PRO A 13 2.09 6.94 20.33
CA PRO A 13 2.91 7.37 19.20
C PRO A 13 3.67 6.20 18.55
N CYS A 14 3.44 5.98 17.25
CA CYS A 14 3.96 4.83 16.50
C CYS A 14 5.50 4.74 16.51
N ASN A 15 6.20 5.87 16.53
CA ASN A 15 7.67 5.98 16.65
C ASN A 15 8.52 5.12 15.69
N ALA A 16 7.92 4.48 14.69
CA ALA A 16 8.64 3.67 13.71
C ALA A 16 9.61 4.52 12.88
N ASP A 17 10.86 4.09 12.77
CA ASP A 17 11.88 4.74 11.96
C ASP A 17 12.21 3.94 10.70
N PHE A 18 12.52 4.68 9.62
CA PHE A 18 12.80 4.12 8.31
C PHE A 18 13.99 4.84 7.69
N SER A 19 14.88 4.08 7.06
CA SER A 19 16.06 4.61 6.36
C SER A 19 15.71 5.36 5.06
N ARG A 20 14.50 5.17 4.50
CA ARG A 20 14.06 5.79 3.23
C ARG A 20 12.65 6.39 3.32
N ALA A 21 12.44 7.54 2.67
CA ALA A 21 11.15 8.24 2.66
C ALA A 21 10.01 7.39 2.09
N GLY A 22 10.30 6.61 1.04
CA GLY A 22 9.32 5.72 0.41
C GLY A 22 8.81 4.61 1.34
N HIS A 23 9.67 4.13 2.26
CA HIS A 23 9.26 3.12 3.25
C HIS A 23 8.36 3.74 4.31
N LEU A 24 8.69 4.95 4.80
CA LEU A 24 7.82 5.69 5.71
C LEU A 24 6.45 5.96 5.06
N ARG A 25 6.42 6.39 3.79
CA ARG A 25 5.16 6.62 3.07
C ARG A 25 4.32 5.34 3.05
N ARG A 26 4.90 4.22 2.59
CA ARG A 26 4.20 2.93 2.55
C ARG A 26 3.66 2.52 3.91
N HIS A 27 4.46 2.64 4.96
CA HIS A 27 4.04 2.34 6.32
C HIS A 27 2.81 3.16 6.73
N ARG A 28 2.81 4.47 6.47
CA ARG A 28 1.65 5.34 6.75
C ARG A 28 0.40 4.91 5.99
N GLU A 29 0.55 4.50 4.73
CA GLU A 29 -0.57 4.06 3.90
C GLU A 29 -1.13 2.72 4.36
N THR A 30 -0.28 1.73 4.68
CA THR A 30 -0.71 0.36 5.00
C THR A 30 -1.12 0.19 6.45
N PHE A 31 -0.41 0.83 7.37
CA PHE A 31 -0.57 0.61 8.80
C PHE A 31 -1.53 1.62 9.44
N HIS A 32 -1.46 2.88 9.00
CA HIS A 32 -2.38 3.93 9.48
C HIS A 32 -3.55 4.17 8.52
N HIS A 33 -3.70 3.35 7.48
CA HIS A 33 -4.77 3.45 6.47
C HIS A 33 -4.96 4.87 5.89
N LEU A 34 -3.89 5.66 5.84
CA LEU A 34 -3.96 7.06 5.41
C LEU A 34 -4.18 7.23 3.91
N SER A 35 -3.95 6.18 3.13
CA SER A 35 -4.19 6.21 1.70
C SER A 35 -5.28 5.20 1.34
N THR A 36 -6.35 5.76 0.81
CA THR A 36 -7.43 5.06 0.11
C THR A 36 -7.07 4.73 -1.34
N SER A 37 -5.80 4.94 -1.75
CA SER A 37 -5.34 4.65 -3.12
C SER A 37 -5.22 3.14 -3.31
N THR A 38 -6.36 2.54 -3.59
CA THR A 38 -6.41 1.20 -4.14
C THR A 38 -6.15 1.28 -5.64
N PHE A 39 -5.39 0.32 -6.14
CA PHE A 39 -5.08 0.12 -7.54
C PHE A 39 -5.99 -0.99 -8.05
N PRO A 40 -7.14 -0.66 -8.67
CA PRO A 40 -8.03 -1.67 -9.23
C PRO A 40 -7.38 -2.35 -10.43
N CYS A 41 -7.66 -3.64 -10.62
CA CYS A 41 -7.44 -4.28 -11.90
C CYS A 41 -8.63 -3.97 -12.82
N ASP A 42 -8.39 -3.33 -13.95
CA ASP A 42 -9.45 -2.99 -14.91
C ASP A 42 -10.02 -4.24 -15.60
N VAL A 43 -9.21 -5.29 -15.73
CA VAL A 43 -9.60 -6.56 -16.35
C VAL A 43 -10.42 -7.43 -15.38
N CYS A 44 -9.98 -7.57 -14.13
CA CYS A 44 -10.72 -8.30 -13.08
C CYS A 44 -11.83 -7.47 -12.41
N LYS A 45 -12.01 -6.21 -12.81
CA LYS A 45 -12.89 -5.20 -12.18
C LYS A 45 -12.48 -4.82 -10.74
N LYS A 46 -13.18 -3.81 -10.18
CA LYS A 46 -12.96 -3.23 -8.83
C LYS A 46 -12.96 -4.24 -7.67
N GLU A 47 -13.49 -5.43 -7.86
CA GLU A 47 -13.49 -6.54 -6.88
C GLU A 47 -12.05 -7.01 -6.57
N ARG A 48 -11.11 -6.80 -7.50
CA ARG A 48 -9.67 -7.07 -7.31
C ARG A 48 -8.89 -5.75 -7.24
N ALA A 49 -9.05 -5.06 -6.12
CA ALA A 49 -8.31 -3.85 -5.82
C ALA A 49 -7.10 -4.15 -4.92
N PHE A 50 -5.93 -3.64 -5.31
CA PHE A 50 -4.68 -3.87 -4.59
C PHE A 50 -4.28 -2.60 -3.84
N ASN A 51 -3.72 -2.72 -2.64
CA ASN A 51 -3.19 -1.58 -1.91
C ASN A 51 -1.84 -1.05 -2.44
N ARG A 52 -1.26 -1.72 -3.46
CA ARG A 52 0.07 -1.42 -4.00
C ARG A 52 0.14 -1.68 -5.50
N LEU A 53 0.79 -0.76 -6.22
CA LEU A 53 1.01 -0.85 -7.66
C LEU A 53 1.87 -2.06 -8.06
N ASP A 54 2.92 -2.37 -7.30
CA ASP A 54 3.78 -3.52 -7.63
C ASP A 54 3.03 -4.86 -7.48
N THR A 55 2.11 -4.94 -6.50
CA THR A 55 1.23 -6.09 -6.35
C THR A 55 0.27 -6.20 -7.53
N LEU A 56 -0.30 -5.08 -7.98
CA LEU A 56 -1.13 -5.02 -9.18
C LEU A 56 -0.34 -5.45 -10.42
N GLN A 57 0.87 -4.93 -10.64
CA GLN A 57 1.72 -5.30 -11.77
C GLN A 57 2.08 -6.78 -11.78
N ARG A 58 2.39 -7.35 -10.61
CA ARG A 58 2.60 -8.80 -10.48
C ARG A 58 1.33 -9.58 -10.81
N HIS A 59 0.17 -9.10 -10.36
CA HIS A 59 -1.12 -9.68 -10.72
C HIS A 59 -1.36 -9.64 -12.23
N TYR A 60 -1.13 -8.52 -12.90
CA TYR A 60 -1.22 -8.43 -14.36
C TYR A 60 -0.30 -9.44 -15.04
N ARG A 61 0.97 -9.54 -14.64
CA ARG A 61 1.91 -10.51 -15.23
C ARG A 61 1.49 -11.97 -15.05
N GLN A 62 0.82 -12.31 -13.95
CA GLN A 62 0.45 -13.70 -13.63
C GLN A 62 -0.94 -14.07 -14.16
N CYS A 63 -1.89 -13.15 -14.12
CA CYS A 63 -3.30 -13.38 -14.41
C CYS A 63 -3.72 -12.83 -15.78
N HIS A 64 -2.99 -11.85 -16.31
CA HIS A 64 -3.22 -11.20 -17.59
C HIS A 64 -1.94 -11.14 -18.45
N PRO A 65 -1.26 -12.27 -18.69
CA PRO A 65 -0.06 -12.31 -19.52
C PRO A 65 -0.42 -11.97 -20.97
N GLY A 66 -0.31 -10.68 -21.34
CA GLY A 66 -0.65 -10.18 -22.68
C GLY A 66 -1.54 -8.93 -22.71
N ILE A 67 -1.94 -8.42 -21.54
CA ILE A 67 -2.49 -7.06 -21.42
C ILE A 67 -1.32 -6.16 -21.00
N GLU A 68 -0.78 -5.38 -21.93
CA GLU A 68 0.23 -4.33 -21.70
C GLU A 68 -0.44 -2.94 -21.62
#